data_AF-A0A662BI74-F1
#
_entry.id   AF-A0A662BI74-F1
#
_cell.length_a   1.000
_cell.length_b   1.000
_cell.length_c   1.000
_cell.angle_alpha   90.00
_cell.angle_beta   90.00
_cell.angle_gamma   90.00
#
_symmetry.space_group_name_H-M   'P 1'
#
loop_
_entity.id
_entity.type
_entity.pdbx_description
1 polymer ?
#
loop_
_entity_poly.entity_id
_entity_poly.type
_entity_poly.pdbx_seq_one_letter_code
_entity_poly.pdbx_strand_id
1 'polypeptide(L)' 'MDSAEIREKLKTAQINNALGLFIFVFGIIVVFAMIFANTFIQKMTDLAAGLSLVIIGGGMMLKSRKTIKRLK' A
#
# COMPACT_ATOMS: atom_id res chain seq x y z
N MET A 1 18.68 -16.67 16.18
CA MET A 1 17.94 -15.40 16.12
C MET A 1 17.28 -15.22 17.46
N ASP A 2 17.54 -14.09 18.11
CA ASP A 2 17.03 -13.82 19.45
C ASP A 2 15.52 -13.58 19.43
N SER A 3 14.80 -14.03 20.46
CA SER A 3 13.33 -13.96 20.49
C SER A 3 12.80 -12.52 20.47
N ALA A 4 13.59 -11.56 20.96
CA ALA A 4 13.28 -10.14 20.87
C ALA A 4 13.34 -9.63 19.41
N GLU A 5 14.34 -10.07 18.66
CA GLU A 5 14.60 -9.67 17.28
C GLU A 5 13.47 -10.12 16.33
N ILE A 6 12.90 -11.31 16.56
CA ILE A 6 11.74 -11.83 15.81
C ILE A 6 10.50 -10.98 16.09
N ARG A 7 10.30 -10.56 17.35
CA ARG A 7 9.15 -9.77 17.79
C ARG A 7 9.16 -8.36 17.19
N GLU A 8 10.33 -7.75 17.09
CA GLU A 8 10.49 -6.46 16.40
C GLU A 8 10.22 -6.57 14.90
N LYS A 9 10.79 -7.58 14.23
CA LYS A 9 10.54 -7.80 12.80
C LYS A 9 9.06 -8.03 12.49
N LEU A 10 8.33 -8.72 13.38
CA LEU A 10 6.88 -8.89 13.27
C LEU A 10 6.12 -7.58 13.45
N LYS A 11 6.47 -6.73 14.43
CA LYS A 11 5.86 -5.41 14.60
C LYS A 11 6.08 -4.53 13.37
N THR A 12 7.31 -4.45 12.87
CA THR A 12 7.64 -3.68 11.67
C THR A 12 6.89 -4.19 10.45
N ALA A 13 6.72 -5.51 10.30
CA ALA A 13 5.90 -6.07 9.25
C ALA A 13 4.41 -5.66 9.41
N GLN A 14 3.83 -5.75 10.61
CA GLN A 14 2.45 -5.30 10.83
C GLN A 14 2.25 -3.82 10.49
N ILE A 15 3.18 -2.95 10.88
CA ILE A 15 3.15 -1.52 10.54
C ILE A 15 3.20 -1.35 9.02
N ASN A 16 4.15 -2.01 8.34
CA ASN A 16 4.25 -1.95 6.88
C ASN A 16 3.01 -2.50 6.16
N ASN A 17 2.33 -3.48 6.75
CA ASN A 17 1.08 -4.02 6.21
C ASN A 17 -0.06 -3.01 6.35
N ALA A 18 -0.18 -2.36 7.52
CA ALA A 18 -1.18 -1.33 7.76
C ALA A 18 -0.95 -0.10 6.87
N LEU A 19 0.30 0.34 6.73
CA LEU A 19 0.70 1.42 5.81
C LEU A 19 0.41 1.04 4.36
N GLY A 20 0.76 -0.18 3.94
CA GLY A 20 0.44 -0.68 2.60
C GLY A 20 -1.06 -0.69 2.30
N LEU A 21 -1.87 -1.13 3.26
CA LEU A 21 -3.33 -1.10 3.16
C LEU A 21 -3.86 0.34 3.05
N PHE A 22 -3.34 1.25 3.87
CA PHE A 22 -3.72 2.67 3.82
C PHE A 22 -3.44 3.29 2.45
N ILE A 23 -2.21 3.11 1.93
CA ILE A 23 -1.81 3.63 0.62
C ILE A 23 -2.65 3.01 -0.50
N PHE A 24 -2.94 1.71 -0.41
CA PHE A 24 -3.77 1.01 -1.39
C PHE A 24 -5.21 1.55 -1.43
N VAL A 25 -5.84 1.71 -0.27
CA VAL A 25 -7.19 2.29 -0.16
C VAL A 25 -7.20 3.72 -0.68
N PHE A 26 -6.19 4.52 -0.33
CA PHE A 26 -6.07 5.89 -0.82
C PHE A 26 -5.91 5.94 -2.35
N GLY A 27 -5.07 5.07 -2.92
CA GLY A 27 -4.91 4.93 -4.37
C GLY A 27 -6.23 4.60 -5.07
N ILE A 28 -7.03 3.68 -4.51
CA ILE A 28 -8.37 3.36 -5.03
C ILE A 28 -9.27 4.60 -5.00
N ILE A 29 -9.29 5.33 -3.89
CA ILE A 29 -10.11 6.55 -3.76
C ILE A 29 -9.71 7.58 -4.83
N VAL A 30 -8.41 7.78 -5.08
CA VAL A 30 -7.91 8.68 -6.12
C VAL A 30 -8.35 8.23 -7.51
N VAL A 31 -8.30 6.93 -7.80
CA VAL A 31 -8.82 6.38 -9.07
C VAL A 31 -10.32 6.64 -9.21
N PHE A 32 -11.12 6.53 -8.14
CA PHE A 32 -12.54 6.89 -8.20
C PHE A 32 -12.78 8.39 -8.34
N ALA A 33 -11.94 9.22 -7.73
CA ALA A 33 -12.04 10.68 -7.80
C ALA A 33 -11.87 11.19 -9.23
N MET A 34 -11.13 10.48 -10.10
CA MET A 34 -10.95 10.86 -11.51
C MET A 34 -12.29 10.98 -12.27
N ILE A 35 -13.33 10.25 -11.86
CA ILE A 35 -14.65 10.28 -12.51
C ILE A 35 -15.26 11.68 -12.39
N PHE A 36 -14.96 12.39 -11.29
CA PHE A 36 -15.45 13.74 -10.99
C PHE A 36 -14.53 14.85 -11.54
N ALA A 37 -13.35 14.51 -12.09
CA ALA A 37 -12.48 15.52 -12.68
C ALA A 37 -13.04 16.02 -14.01
N ASN A 38 -13.04 17.34 -14.22
CA ASN A 38 -13.60 17.96 -15.43
C ASN A 38 -12.62 18.08 -16.60
N THR A 39 -11.30 18.00 -16.36
CA THR A 39 -10.28 18.20 -17.40
C THR A 39 -9.56 16.90 -17.75
N PHE A 40 -9.25 16.73 -19.04
CA PHE A 40 -8.56 15.54 -19.55
C PHE A 40 -7.16 15.37 -18.94
N ILE A 41 -6.42 16.47 -18.79
CA ILE A 41 -5.07 16.48 -18.18
C ILE A 41 -5.14 16.01 -16.73
N GLN A 42 -6.09 16.54 -15.95
CA GLN A 42 -6.25 16.15 -14.55
C GLN A 42 -6.66 14.68 -14.39
N LYS A 43 -7.55 14.17 -15.27
CA LYS A 43 -7.88 12.74 -15.30
C LYS A 43 -6.65 11.85 -15.53
N MET A 44 -5.76 12.23 -16.46
CA MET A 44 -4.55 11.45 -16.74
C MET A 44 -3.56 11.48 -15.56
N THR A 45 -3.39 12.64 -14.92
CA THR A 45 -2.53 12.78 -13.75
C THR A 45 -3.07 12.00 -12.55
N ASP A 46 -4.36 12.12 -12.26
CA ASP A 46 -5.02 11.42 -11.16
C ASP A 46 -5.00 9.90 -11.38
N LEU A 47 -5.20 9.45 -12.63
CA LEU A 47 -5.08 8.04 -12.98
C LEU A 47 -3.65 7.52 -12.74
N ALA A 48 -2.62 8.26 -13.18
CA ALA A 48 -1.23 7.87 -12.99
C ALA A 48 -0.83 7.83 -11.50
N ALA A 49 -1.27 8.83 -10.72
CA ALA A 49 -1.05 8.87 -9.29
C ALA A 49 -1.78 7.73 -8.57
N GLY A 50 -3.05 7.52 -8.89
CA GLY A 50 -3.89 6.45 -8.34
C GLY A 50 -3.32 5.07 -8.62
N LEU A 51 -2.93 4.78 -9.87
CA LEU A 51 -2.27 3.53 -10.25
C LEU A 51 -0.95 3.33 -9.50
N SER A 52 -0.12 4.37 -9.42
CA SER A 52 1.15 4.31 -8.70
C SER A 52 0.95 3.98 -7.22
N LEU A 53 -0.03 4.62 -6.57
CA LEU A 53 -0.39 4.35 -5.18
C LEU A 53 -0.93 2.93 -4.98
N VAL A 54 -1.80 2.45 -5.88
CA VAL A 54 -2.34 1.08 -5.84
C VAL A 54 -1.21 0.05 -5.97
N ILE A 55 -0.27 0.25 -6.90
CA ILE A 55 0.87 -0.66 -7.11
C ILE A 55 1.79 -0.66 -5.88
N ILE A 56 2.13 0.51 -5.33
CA ILE A 56 3.01 0.62 -4.17
C ILE A 56 2.34 0.04 -2.92
N GLY A 57 1.10 0.44 -2.62
CA GLY A 57 0.35 -0.04 -1.46
C GLY A 57 0.10 -1.55 -1.52
N GLY A 58 -0.30 -2.07 -2.69
CA GLY A 58 -0.49 -3.49 -2.94
C GLY A 58 0.82 -4.28 -2.82
N GLY A 59 1.91 -3.77 -3.38
CA GLY A 59 3.25 -4.35 -3.28
C GLY A 59 3.75 -4.43 -1.84
N MET A 60 3.57 -3.37 -1.06
CA MET A 60 3.88 -3.33 0.38
C MET A 60 3.05 -4.33 1.18
N MET A 61 1.75 -4.44 0.88
CA MET A 61 0.86 -5.41 1.53
C MET A 61 1.29 -6.86 1.24
N LEU A 62 1.61 -7.18 -0.02
CA LEU A 62 2.08 -8.51 -0.42
C LEU A 62 3.42 -8.88 0.22
N LYS A 63 4.39 -7.95 0.20
CA LYS A 63 5.69 -8.13 0.83
C LYS A 63 5.55 -8.35 2.34
N SER A 64 4.71 -7.55 2.99
CA SER A 64 4.50 -7.67 4.43
C SER A 64 3.78 -8.97 4.82
N ARG A 65 2.74 -9.37 4.08
CA ARG A 65 2.09 -10.67 4.28
C ARG A 65 3.05 -11.85 4.10
N LYS A 66 3.96 -11.78 3.11
CA LYS A 66 5.03 -12.79 2.95
C LYS A 66 5.95 -12.83 4.15
N THR A 67 6.40 -11.68 4.65
CA THR A 67 7.27 -11.60 5.83
C THR A 67 6.59 -12.14 7.09
N ILE A 68 5.31 -11.79 7.33
CA ILE A 68 4.54 -12.31 8.46
C ILE A 68 4.35 -13.83 8.34
N LYS A 69 4.01 -14.36 7.16
CA LYS A 69 3.89 -15.82 6.94
C LYS A 69 5.20 -16.58 7.10
N ARG A 70 6.35 -15.92 6.91
CA ARG A 70 7.68 -16.54 7.00
C ARG A 70 8.25 -16.51 8.42
N LEU A 71 7.74 -15.63 9.27
CA LEU A 71 8.17 -15.41 10.66
C LEU A 71 7.18 -15.95 11.70
N LYS A 72 6.02 -16.44 11.26
CA LYS A 72 4.98 -17.07 12.08
C LYS A 72 5.05 -18.57 11.88
#